data_AF-A0A0B6YCL1-F1
#
_entry.id   AF-A0A0B6YCL1-F1
#
_cell.length_a   1.000
_cell.length_b   1.000
_cell.length_c   1.000
_cell.angle_alpha   90.00
_cell.angle_beta   90.00
_cell.angle_gamma   90.00
#
_symmetry.space_group_name_H-M   'P 1'
#
loop_
_entity.id
_entity.type
_entity.pdbx_description
1 polymer ?
#
loop_
_entity_poly.entity_id
_entity_poly.type
_entity_poly.pdbx_seq_one_letter_code
_entity_poly.pdbx_strand_id
1 'polypeptide(L)'
;PDMYVESTLAVQNSHASKAESKKHPSLPKEAVAMMMEWLRNHKDNPYPNDDEKAMLIKQTGLSINQINYWFTNARRRILPKWAQCKT
;
A
#
# COMPACT_ATOMS: atom_id res chain seq x y z
N PRO A 1 -9.95 -43.05 3.83
CA PRO A 1 -9.93 -41.76 4.56
C PRO A 1 -10.32 -40.63 3.61
N ASP A 2 -11.63 -40.50 3.40
CA ASP A 2 -12.28 -39.41 2.69
C ASP A 2 -12.21 -38.13 3.50
N MET A 3 -11.38 -37.18 3.08
CA MET A 3 -11.36 -35.80 3.59
C MET A 3 -10.82 -34.87 2.50
N TYR A 4 -11.62 -34.57 1.47
CA TYR A 4 -11.83 -33.18 1.05
C TYR A 4 -13.06 -33.09 0.15
N VAL A 5 -14.04 -32.34 0.66
CA VAL A 5 -15.30 -32.01 0.02
C VAL A 5 -15.06 -31.05 -1.14
N GLU A 6 -15.47 -31.43 -2.35
CA GLU A 6 -15.65 -30.48 -3.46
C GLU A 6 -16.91 -29.65 -3.20
N SER A 7 -16.71 -28.38 -2.83
CA SER A 7 -17.67 -27.31 -3.08
C SER A 7 -17.04 -25.95 -2.81
N THR A 8 -16.74 -25.21 -3.88
CA THR A 8 -17.28 -23.85 -4.10
C THR A 8 -16.97 -23.38 -5.51
N LEU A 9 -18.02 -23.42 -6.33
CA LEU A 9 -18.45 -22.53 -7.41
C LEU A 9 -17.54 -21.36 -7.85
N ALA A 10 -17.38 -21.31 -9.17
CA ALA A 10 -17.11 -20.19 -10.08
C ALA A 10 -17.06 -18.75 -9.53
N VAL A 11 -16.00 -18.00 -9.90
CA VAL A 11 -16.11 -16.61 -10.39
C VAL A 11 -15.11 -16.39 -11.53
N GLN A 12 -15.61 -15.66 -12.52
CA GLN A 12 -15.13 -15.52 -13.88
C GLN A 12 -14.01 -14.47 -14.03
N ASN A 13 -13.34 -14.58 -15.19
CA ASN A 13 -12.95 -13.50 -16.10
C ASN A 13 -11.73 -12.61 -15.78
N SER A 14 -10.70 -12.73 -16.63
CA SER A 14 -9.81 -11.61 -16.99
C SER A 14 -9.16 -11.83 -18.36
N HIS A 15 -9.95 -11.86 -19.44
CA HIS A 15 -9.43 -11.46 -20.76
C HIS A 15 -9.68 -9.96 -20.94
N ALA A 16 -8.63 -9.13 -20.89
CA ALA A 16 -8.64 -7.83 -21.56
C ALA A 16 -7.22 -7.28 -21.76
N SER A 17 -6.92 -7.06 -23.03
CA SER A 17 -5.68 -6.63 -23.66
C SER A 17 -5.31 -5.17 -23.38
N LYS A 18 -3.99 -4.90 -23.34
CA LYS A 18 -3.23 -3.90 -24.12
C LYS A 18 -2.06 -3.33 -23.31
N ALA A 19 -0.88 -3.53 -23.87
CA ALA A 19 0.35 -2.86 -23.50
C ALA A 19 0.31 -1.41 -24.03
N GLU A 20 -0.26 -0.51 -23.24
CA GLU A 20 0.10 0.90 -23.27
C GLU A 20 1.21 1.06 -22.21
N SER A 21 2.33 1.72 -22.51
CA SER A 21 3.43 1.93 -21.56
C SER A 21 2.87 2.40 -20.20
N LYS A 22 2.81 1.49 -19.22
CA LYS A 22 2.10 1.67 -17.95
C LYS A 22 2.86 2.67 -17.10
N LYS A 23 2.70 3.95 -17.42
CA LYS A 23 2.95 5.04 -16.46
C LYS A 23 2.02 4.73 -15.29
N HIS A 24 2.57 4.12 -14.25
CA HIS A 24 1.81 3.89 -13.02
C HIS A 24 1.23 5.23 -12.60
N PRO A 25 -0.11 5.40 -12.58
CA PRO A 25 -0.70 6.67 -12.18
C PRO A 25 -0.19 6.97 -10.78
N SER A 26 0.39 8.16 -10.61
CA SER A 26 0.80 8.66 -9.30
C SER A 26 -0.40 8.57 -8.36
N LEU A 27 -0.16 8.12 -7.12
CA LEU A 27 -1.23 8.02 -6.12
C LEU A 27 -1.90 9.39 -5.88
N PRO A 28 -3.21 9.41 -5.55
CA PRO A 28 -3.91 10.65 -5.21
C PRO A 28 -3.16 11.45 -4.16
N LYS A 29 -3.04 12.78 -4.36
CA LYS A 29 -2.29 13.65 -3.45
C LYS A 29 -2.82 13.60 -2.02
N GLU A 30 -4.14 13.48 -1.86
CA GLU A 30 -4.81 13.33 -0.57
C GLU A 30 -4.40 12.03 0.13
N ALA A 31 -4.43 10.90 -0.58
CA ALA A 31 -3.96 9.62 -0.05
C ALA A 31 -2.49 9.69 0.38
N VAL A 32 -1.64 10.33 -0.43
CA VAL A 32 -0.23 10.56 -0.10
C VAL A 32 -0.09 11.43 1.15
N ALA A 33 -0.89 12.47 1.31
CA ALA A 33 -0.87 13.33 2.49
C ALA A 33 -1.21 12.54 3.78
N MET A 34 -2.22 11.68 3.73
CA MET A 34 -2.58 10.83 4.88
C MET A 34 -1.47 9.83 5.24
N MET A 35 -0.87 9.18 4.25
CA MET A 35 0.24 8.25 4.50
C MET A 35 1.51 8.98 5.00
N MET A 36 1.75 10.22 4.55
CA MET A 36 2.82 11.08 5.07
C MET A 36 2.57 11.48 6.53
N GLU A 37 1.33 11.82 6.87
CA GLU A 37 0.95 12.10 8.26
C GLU A 37 1.26 10.91 9.16
N TRP A 38 0.81 9.72 8.77
CA TRP A 38 1.10 8.49 9.51
C TRP A 38 2.62 8.28 9.67
N LEU A 39 3.39 8.47 8.59
CA LEU A 39 4.85 8.27 8.60
C LEU A 39 5.57 9.26 9.51
N ARG A 40 5.09 10.52 9.60
CA ARG A 40 5.63 11.52 10.52
C ARG A 40 5.40 11.14 11.99
N ASN A 41 4.21 10.62 12.29
CA ASN A 41 3.84 10.19 13.63
C ASN A 41 4.58 8.91 14.06
N HIS A 42 4.96 8.06 13.10
CA HIS A 42 5.67 6.79 13.32
C HIS A 42 7.14 6.84 12.86
N LYS A 43 7.83 7.96 13.09
CA LYS A 43 9.23 8.13 12.68
C LYS A 43 10.20 7.14 13.35
N ASP A 44 9.90 6.73 14.58
CA ASP A 44 10.75 5.83 15.38
C ASP A 44 10.54 4.35 14.99
N ASN A 45 9.32 3.99 14.58
CA ASN A 45 8.98 2.66 14.05
C ASN A 45 8.10 2.77 12.78
N PRO A 46 8.71 2.98 11.60
CA PRO A 46 7.98 3.29 10.37
C PRO A 46 7.42 2.03 9.67
N TYR A 47 6.87 1.09 10.43
CA TYR A 47 6.32 -0.17 9.95
C TYR A 47 4.85 -0.25 10.37
N PRO A 48 3.90 0.07 9.47
CA PRO A 48 2.50 -0.04 9.82
C PRO A 48 2.15 -1.49 10.08
N ASN A 49 1.44 -1.75 11.17
CA ASN A 49 0.85 -3.05 11.46
C ASN A 49 -0.38 -3.30 10.55
N ASP A 50 -0.98 -4.48 10.63
CA ASP A 50 -2.07 -4.84 9.71
C ASP A 50 -3.36 -4.04 9.97
N ASP A 51 -3.62 -3.65 11.23
CA ASP A 51 -4.76 -2.80 11.59
C ASP A 51 -4.60 -1.37 11.05
N GLU A 52 -3.39 -0.81 11.14
CA GLU A 52 -3.05 0.51 10.61
C GLU A 52 -3.13 0.52 9.09
N LYS A 53 -2.66 -0.55 8.43
CA LYS A 53 -2.85 -0.71 6.98
C LYS A 53 -4.34 -0.76 6.63
N ALA A 54 -5.16 -1.49 7.38
CA ALA A 54 -6.61 -1.54 7.15
C ALA A 54 -7.27 -0.16 7.31
N MET A 55 -6.86 0.62 8.32
CA MET A 55 -7.31 2.00 8.50
C MET A 55 -6.92 2.89 7.30
N LEU A 56 -5.67 2.80 6.84
CA LEU A 56 -5.19 3.57 5.69
C LEU A 56 -5.88 3.18 4.39
N ILE A 57 -6.19 1.90 4.19
CA ILE A 57 -7.01 1.43 3.05
C ILE A 57 -8.38 2.08 3.10
N LYS A 58 -9.05 2.04 4.25
CA LYS A 58 -10.39 2.63 4.42
C LYS A 58 -10.39 4.14 4.16
N GLN A 59 -9.35 4.85 4.58
CA GLN A 59 -9.25 6.30 4.41
C GLN A 59 -8.83 6.72 2.99
N THR A 60 -7.88 6.01 2.39
CA THR A 60 -7.30 6.40 1.09
C THR A 60 -7.97 5.74 -0.12
N GLY A 61 -8.74 4.67 0.10
CA GLY A 61 -9.32 3.85 -0.97
C GLY A 61 -8.28 3.06 -1.78
N LEU A 62 -7.02 3.01 -1.32
CA LEU A 62 -5.95 2.29 -2.01
C LEU A 62 -5.92 0.82 -1.60
N SER A 63 -5.43 -0.04 -2.49
CA SER A 63 -5.18 -1.44 -2.16
C SER A 63 -4.03 -1.59 -1.16
N ILE A 64 -4.07 -2.67 -0.37
CA ILE A 64 -3.00 -3.07 0.55
C ILE A 64 -1.62 -3.08 -0.12
N ASN A 65 -1.54 -3.53 -1.38
CA ASN A 65 -0.30 -3.57 -2.13
C ASN A 65 0.23 -2.16 -2.44
N GLN A 66 -0.64 -1.23 -2.86
CA GLN A 66 -0.24 0.16 -3.10
C GLN A 66 0.28 0.83 -1.83
N ILE A 67 -0.38 0.58 -0.69
CA ILE A 67 0.07 1.05 0.63
C ILE A 67 1.46 0.47 0.97
N ASN A 68 1.65 -0.83 0.84
CA ASN A 68 2.93 -1.50 1.11
C ASN A 68 4.08 -0.98 0.23
N TYR A 69 3.83 -0.82 -1.07
CA TYR A 69 4.81 -0.27 -2.00
C TYR A 69 5.15 1.18 -1.66
N TRP A 70 4.14 1.98 -1.32
CA TRP A 70 4.35 3.37 -0.96
C TRP A 70 5.20 3.50 0.30
N PHE A 71 4.87 2.79 1.39
CA PHE A 71 5.64 2.85 2.64
C PHE A 71 7.08 2.36 2.45
N THR A 72 7.26 1.30 1.67
CA THR A 72 8.59 0.78 1.34
C THR A 72 9.45 1.84 0.64
N ASN A 73 8.90 2.57 -0.32
CA ASN A 73 9.62 3.63 -1.01
C ASN A 73 9.77 4.91 -0.15
N ALA A 74 8.74 5.27 0.61
CA ALA A 74 8.72 6.44 1.48
C ALA A 74 9.78 6.35 2.58
N ARG A 75 9.92 5.18 3.22
CA ARG A 75 11.01 4.94 4.19
C ARG A 75 12.38 5.19 3.59
N ARG A 76 12.66 4.64 2.41
CA ARG A 76 13.98 4.76 1.76
C ARG A 76 14.31 6.17 1.31
N ARG A 77 13.31 6.96 0.90
CA ARG A 77 13.55 8.29 0.30
C ARG A 77 13.41 9.43 1.28
N ILE A 78 12.64 9.25 2.34
CA ILE A 78 12.20 10.37 3.17
C ILE A 78 12.76 10.28 4.60
N LEU A 79 12.82 9.09 5.22
CA LEU A 79 13.48 8.94 6.53
C LEU A 79 14.93 9.40 6.54
N PRO A 80 15.77 9.07 5.54
CA PRO A 80 17.12 9.62 5.48
C PRO A 80 17.11 11.14 5.42
N LYS A 81 16.20 11.76 4.66
CA LYS A 81 16.12 13.23 4.58
C LYS A 81 15.76 13.88 5.92
N TRP A 82 14.84 13.29 6.67
CA TRP A 82 14.46 13.80 8.00
C TRP A 82 15.56 13.56 9.04
N ALA A 83 16.32 12.47 8.94
CA ALA A 83 17.45 12.21 9.82
C ALA A 83 18.63 13.17 9.59
N GLN A 84 18.81 13.66 8.36
CA GLN A 84 19.93 14.51 7.95
C GLN A 84 19.70 16.01 8.23
N CYS A 85 18.50 16.43 8.65
CA CYS A 85 18.23 17.82 9.08
C CYS A 85 18.53 18.06 10.58
N LYS A 86 19.57 17.41 11.13
CA LYS A 86 20.13 17.71 12.45
C LYS A 86 21.48 18.43 12.29
N THR A 87 21.45 19.69 11.89
CA THR A 87 22.57 20.65 12.00
C THR A 87 22.03 22.06 11.96
#